data_AF-A0AAD5YUK2-F1
#
_entry.id   AF-A0AAD5YUK2-F1
#
_cell.length_a   1.000
_cell.length_b   1.000
_cell.length_c   1.000
_cell.angle_alpha   90.00
_cell.angle_beta   90.00
_cell.angle_gamma   90.00
#
_symmetry.space_group_name_H-M   'P 1'
#
loop_
_entity.id
_entity.type
_entity.pdbx_description
1 polymer ?
#
loop_
_entity_poly.entity_id
_entity_poly.type
_entity_poly.pdbx_seq_one_letter_code
_entity_poly.pdbx_strand_id
1 'polypeptide(L)'
;MSSILRQATLAARQASRVRAFSSTTVARKDIVQDIYIGAIKSYKPTPVAKDAHVGVVKQFTLPPKPQAPAVPADLASELSSYDAAEPTIATATSTGSSAGGLEENGGGADEFLEVLVADVPKPDHGHH
;
A
#
# COMPACT_ATOMS: atom_id res chain seq x y z
N MET A 1 -73.71 -15.78 -69.85
CA MET A 1 -72.90 -16.97 -69.47
C MET A 1 -71.57 -17.09 -70.26
N SER A 2 -71.26 -16.20 -71.21
CA SER A 2 -70.09 -16.35 -72.11
C SER A 2 -68.78 -15.72 -71.60
N SER A 3 -68.85 -14.79 -70.64
CA SER A 3 -67.66 -14.15 -70.03
C SER A 3 -66.89 -15.13 -69.14
N ILE A 4 -67.60 -15.98 -68.41
CA ILE A 4 -67.03 -16.99 -67.52
C ILE A 4 -66.24 -18.02 -68.33
N LEU A 5 -66.78 -18.43 -69.50
CA LEU A 5 -66.10 -19.37 -70.38
C LEU A 5 -64.82 -18.78 -70.98
N ARG A 6 -64.84 -17.50 -71.40
CA ARG A 6 -63.63 -16.79 -71.87
C ARG A 6 -62.58 -16.66 -70.77
N GLN A 7 -62.98 -16.27 -69.56
CA GLN A 7 -62.07 -16.13 -68.43
C GLN A 7 -61.38 -17.47 -68.10
N ALA A 8 -62.15 -18.57 -68.10
CA ALA A 8 -61.63 -19.91 -67.84
C ALA A 8 -60.61 -20.36 -68.91
N THR A 9 -60.88 -20.08 -70.20
CA THR A 9 -59.95 -20.46 -71.28
C THR A 9 -58.64 -19.70 -71.24
N LEU A 10 -58.63 -18.43 -70.82
CA LEU A 10 -57.41 -17.64 -70.67
C LEU A 10 -56.58 -18.12 -69.49
N ALA A 11 -57.21 -18.40 -68.35
CA ALA A 11 -56.54 -18.95 -67.18
C ALA A 11 -55.89 -20.32 -67.46
N ALA A 12 -56.61 -21.21 -68.16
CA ALA A 12 -56.08 -22.53 -68.55
C ALA A 12 -54.86 -22.42 -69.49
N ARG A 13 -54.89 -21.48 -70.44
CA ARG A 13 -53.77 -21.21 -71.35
C ARG A 13 -52.55 -20.60 -70.66
N GLN A 14 -52.76 -19.78 -69.62
CA GLN A 14 -51.68 -19.25 -68.80
C GLN A 14 -51.04 -20.36 -67.96
N ALA A 15 -51.85 -21.21 -67.32
CA ALA A 15 -51.36 -22.35 -66.54
C ALA A 15 -50.55 -23.34 -67.40
N SER A 16 -50.96 -23.58 -68.65
CA SER A 16 -50.23 -24.49 -69.54
C SER A 16 -48.93 -23.91 -70.14
N ARG A 17 -48.74 -22.58 -70.08
CA ARG A 17 -47.55 -21.90 -70.63
C ARG A 17 -46.48 -21.59 -69.56
N VAL A 18 -46.84 -21.64 -68.28
CA VAL A 18 -45.88 -21.49 -67.18
C VAL A 18 -45.20 -22.83 -66.95
N ARG A 19 -44.10 -23.09 -67.68
CA ARG A 19 -43.11 -24.06 -67.20
C ARG A 19 -42.44 -23.44 -65.97
N ALA A 20 -42.86 -23.88 -64.78
CA ALA A 20 -42.26 -23.48 -63.53
C ALA A 20 -40.86 -24.10 -63.40
N PHE A 21 -39.85 -23.44 -63.98
CA PHE A 21 -38.47 -23.74 -63.67
C PHE A 21 -38.17 -23.19 -62.26
N SER A 22 -38.32 -24.05 -61.25
CA SER A 22 -37.86 -23.76 -59.90
C SER A 22 -36.34 -23.80 -59.89
N SER A 23 -35.70 -22.68 -60.27
CA SER A 23 -34.30 -22.43 -59.98
C SER A 23 -34.19 -22.03 -58.51
N THR A 24 -34.35 -23.01 -57.60
CA THR A 24 -33.79 -22.83 -56.26
C THR A 24 -32.28 -22.79 -56.48
N THR A 25 -31.69 -21.60 -56.38
CA THR A 25 -30.24 -21.50 -56.30
C THR A 25 -29.81 -22.38 -55.14
N VAL A 26 -29.04 -23.43 -55.43
CA VAL A 26 -28.38 -24.19 -54.38
C VAL A 26 -27.47 -23.18 -53.70
N ALA A 27 -27.91 -22.64 -52.57
CA ALA A 27 -27.06 -21.91 -51.67
C ALA A 27 -25.99 -22.92 -51.25
N ARG A 28 -24.86 -22.91 -51.97
CA ARG A 28 -23.68 -23.68 -51.63
C ARG A 28 -23.16 -23.09 -50.32
N LYS A 29 -23.74 -23.58 -49.21
CA LYS A 29 -23.30 -23.21 -47.87
C LYS A 29 -21.84 -23.63 -47.75
N ASP A 30 -21.03 -22.72 -47.25
CA ASP A 30 -19.62 -23.01 -47.00
C ASP A 30 -19.53 -23.96 -45.81
N ILE A 31 -19.24 -25.23 -46.11
CA ILE A 31 -19.16 -26.31 -45.14
C ILE A 31 -18.04 -26.03 -44.12
N VAL A 32 -16.97 -25.36 -44.54
CA VAL A 32 -15.85 -25.01 -43.66
C VAL A 32 -16.29 -23.95 -42.65
N GLN A 33 -17.03 -22.94 -43.12
CA GLN A 33 -17.59 -21.92 -42.25
C GLN A 33 -18.60 -22.50 -41.25
N ASP A 34 -19.47 -23.40 -41.69
CA ASP A 34 -20.47 -24.03 -40.83
C ASP A 34 -19.82 -24.92 -39.75
N ILE A 35 -18.77 -25.68 -40.10
CA ILE A 35 -17.98 -26.48 -39.14
C ILE A 35 -17.29 -25.57 -38.12
N TYR A 36 -16.66 -24.49 -38.58
CA TYR A 36 -15.96 -23.53 -37.72
C TYR A 36 -16.92 -22.87 -36.71
N ILE A 37 -18.06 -22.37 -37.19
CA ILE A 37 -19.08 -21.76 -36.33
C ILE A 37 -19.67 -22.80 -35.38
N GLY A 38 -19.89 -24.03 -35.86
CA GLY A 38 -20.35 -25.15 -35.03
C GLY A 38 -19.37 -25.46 -33.89
N ALA A 39 -18.07 -25.54 -34.20
CA ALA A 39 -17.02 -25.79 -33.22
C ALA A 39 -16.96 -24.67 -32.16
N ILE A 40 -16.99 -23.40 -32.58
CA ILE A 40 -17.00 -22.25 -31.65
C ILE A 40 -18.22 -22.29 -30.73
N LYS A 41 -19.41 -22.52 -31.28
CA LYS A 41 -20.65 -22.57 -30.48
C LYS A 41 -20.68 -23.75 -29.53
N SER A 42 -20.10 -24.88 -29.92
CA SER A 42 -19.99 -26.08 -29.09
C SER A 42 -18.91 -25.98 -28.02
N TYR A 43 -17.96 -25.06 -28.19
CA TYR A 43 -16.84 -24.91 -27.28
C TYR A 43 -17.32 -24.40 -25.93
N LYS A 44 -17.19 -25.25 -24.92
CA LYS A 44 -17.36 -24.90 -23.52
C LYS A 44 -15.96 -24.79 -22.92
N PRO A 45 -15.49 -23.58 -22.56
CA PRO A 45 -14.22 -23.43 -21.87
C PRO A 45 -14.22 -24.32 -20.62
N THR A 46 -13.16 -25.08 -20.41
CA THR A 46 -12.97 -25.78 -19.15
C THR A 46 -13.00 -24.75 -18.02
N PRO A 47 -13.86 -24.92 -17.01
CA PRO A 47 -13.93 -23.96 -15.91
C PRO A 47 -12.54 -23.85 -15.29
N VAL A 48 -12.03 -22.61 -15.24
CA VAL A 48 -10.75 -22.33 -14.59
C VAL A 48 -10.90 -22.81 -13.15
N ALA A 49 -10.13 -23.83 -12.76
CA ALA A 49 -10.13 -24.33 -11.41
C ALA A 49 -9.87 -23.15 -10.47
N LYS A 50 -10.66 -23.02 -9.40
CA LYS A 50 -10.53 -21.92 -8.43
C LYS A 50 -9.11 -21.86 -7.84
N ASP A 51 -8.39 -22.99 -7.90
CA ASP A 51 -7.03 -23.19 -7.43
C ASP A 51 -5.97 -23.13 -8.54
N ALA A 52 -6.27 -22.57 -9.72
CA ALA A 52 -5.29 -22.44 -10.83
C ALA A 52 -4.03 -21.62 -10.46
N HIS A 53 -4.05 -20.92 -9.32
CA HIS A 53 -2.92 -20.20 -8.74
C HIS A 53 -2.00 -21.09 -7.89
N VAL A 54 -2.48 -22.27 -7.44
CA VAL A 54 -1.72 -23.20 -6.62
C VAL A 54 -0.67 -23.90 -7.49
N GLY A 55 0.59 -23.48 -7.35
CA GLY A 55 1.74 -24.02 -8.09
C GLY A 55 2.35 -23.07 -9.11
N VAL A 56 1.61 -22.04 -9.55
CA VAL A 56 2.14 -20.95 -10.40
C VAL A 56 2.66 -19.80 -9.56
N VAL A 57 2.03 -19.52 -8.41
CA VAL A 57 2.38 -18.41 -7.53
C VAL A 57 2.77 -18.93 -6.15
N LYS A 58 3.82 -18.35 -5.56
CA LYS A 58 4.21 -18.63 -4.17
C LYS A 58 3.11 -18.11 -3.25
N GLN A 59 2.69 -18.94 -2.28
CA GLN A 59 1.68 -18.56 -1.30
C GLN A 59 2.18 -17.38 -0.46
N PHE A 60 1.38 -16.32 -0.41
CA PHE A 60 1.70 -15.12 0.35
C PHE A 60 1.12 -15.24 1.76
N THR A 61 1.98 -15.41 2.74
CA THR A 61 1.61 -15.36 4.16
C THR A 61 2.07 -14.04 4.76
N LEU A 62 1.15 -13.32 5.42
CA LEU A 62 1.54 -12.14 6.18
C LEU A 62 2.49 -12.53 7.31
N PRO A 63 3.58 -11.77 7.55
CA PRO A 63 4.43 -12.02 8.68
C PRO A 63 3.63 -11.85 9.98
N PRO A 64 3.94 -12.66 11.01
CA PRO A 64 3.30 -12.51 12.31
C PRO A 64 3.51 -11.10 12.85
N LYS A 65 2.51 -10.59 13.59
CA LYS A 65 2.58 -9.27 14.22
C LYS A 65 3.88 -9.17 15.03
N PRO A 66 4.66 -8.07 14.89
CA PRO A 66 5.89 -7.92 15.65
C PRO A 66 5.59 -8.05 17.14
N GLN A 67 6.24 -9.03 17.77
CA GLN A 67 6.17 -9.21 19.19
C GLN A 67 7.00 -8.11 19.84
N ALA A 68 6.40 -7.37 20.78
CA ALA A 68 7.14 -6.42 21.58
C ALA A 68 8.26 -7.17 22.33
N PRO A 69 9.48 -6.60 22.41
CA PRO A 69 10.55 -7.22 23.17
C PRO A 69 10.06 -7.50 24.60
N ALA A 70 10.30 -8.73 25.08
CA ALA A 70 9.98 -9.08 26.44
C ALA A 70 10.79 -8.16 27.37
N VAL A 71 10.09 -7.42 28.24
CA VAL A 71 10.72 -6.70 29.33
C VAL A 71 11.44 -7.75 30.20
N PRO A 72 12.71 -7.54 30.58
CA PRO A 72 13.40 -8.48 31.46
C PRO A 72 12.59 -8.63 32.75
N ALA A 73 12.39 -9.87 33.19
CA ALA A 73 11.51 -10.18 34.32
C ALA A 73 12.01 -9.60 35.67
N ASP A 74 13.28 -9.19 35.73
CA ASP A 74 13.95 -8.71 36.94
C ASP A 74 14.49 -7.29 36.80
N LEU A 75 13.61 -6.37 36.40
CA LEU A 75 13.91 -4.93 36.42
C LEU A 75 14.29 -4.43 37.82
N ALA A 76 13.81 -5.08 38.88
CA ALA A 76 14.05 -4.66 40.25
C ALA A 76 15.52 -4.86 40.66
N SER A 77 16.12 -6.00 40.31
CA SER A 77 17.56 -6.23 40.58
C SER A 77 18.44 -5.33 39.71
N GLU A 78 18.07 -5.10 38.44
CA GLU A 78 18.80 -4.20 37.55
C GLU A 78 18.76 -2.75 38.06
N LEU A 79 17.59 -2.24 38.45
CA LEU A 79 17.45 -0.92 39.06
C LEU A 79 18.26 -0.79 40.36
N SER A 80 18.21 -1.80 41.23
CA SER A 80 19.00 -1.80 42.47
C SER A 80 20.51 -1.76 42.18
N SER A 81 20.97 -2.43 41.13
CA SER A 81 22.37 -2.40 40.71
C SER A 81 22.78 -1.05 40.10
N TYR A 82 21.88 -0.36 39.41
CA TYR A 82 22.09 0.99 38.90
C TYR A 82 22.10 2.03 40.02
N ASP A 83 21.20 1.92 41.00
CA ASP A 83 21.15 2.83 42.14
C ASP A 83 22.37 2.65 43.06
N ALA A 84 22.90 1.43 43.17
CA ALA A 84 24.13 1.14 43.91
C ALA A 84 25.42 1.51 43.15
N ALA A 85 25.33 1.80 41.84
CA ALA A 85 26.47 2.21 41.06
C ALA A 85 26.77 3.69 41.29
N GLU A 86 27.64 3.99 42.24
CA GLU A 86 28.18 5.34 42.38
C GLU A 86 29.01 5.71 41.14
N PRO A 87 28.86 6.94 40.60
CA PRO A 87 29.68 7.40 39.49
C PRO A 87 31.15 7.45 39.94
N THR A 88 32.05 6.83 39.16
CA THR A 88 33.49 6.92 39.39
C THR A 88 33.97 8.35 39.11
N ILE A 89 33.85 9.23 40.11
CA ILE A 89 34.57 10.50 40.12
C ILE A 89 36.02 10.11 40.35
N ALA A 90 36.87 10.30 39.34
CA ALA A 90 38.30 10.11 39.49
C ALA A 90 38.78 10.96 40.67
N THR A 91 39.13 10.30 41.77
CA THR A 91 39.68 10.96 42.96
C THR A 91 41.01 11.60 42.57
N ALA A 92 41.02 12.92 42.42
CA ALA A 92 42.24 13.69 42.53
C ALA A 92 42.74 13.54 43.98
N THR A 93 43.84 12.81 44.14
CA THR A 93 44.51 12.55 45.42
C THR A 93 44.76 13.87 46.17
N SER A 94 44.12 14.03 47.33
CA SER A 94 44.43 15.11 48.27
C SER A 94 45.66 14.74 49.11
N THR A 95 46.82 15.20 48.67
CA THR A 95 48.01 15.35 49.54
C THR A 95 48.16 16.82 49.90
N GLY A 96 48.03 17.14 51.18
CA GLY A 96 48.03 18.51 51.68
C GLY A 96 49.40 19.23 51.66
N SER A 97 49.30 20.54 51.43
CA SER A 97 50.19 21.64 51.85
C SER A 97 51.53 21.86 51.13
N SER A 98 51.57 22.84 50.22
CA SER A 98 52.22 24.16 50.44
C SER A 98 52.39 24.94 49.13
N ALA A 99 51.91 26.19 49.13
CA ALA A 99 52.45 27.39 48.47
C ALA A 99 52.84 27.39 46.98
N GLY A 100 52.20 28.31 46.23
CA GLY A 100 52.66 28.90 44.96
C GLY A 100 51.74 28.53 43.79
N GLY A 101 50.77 29.33 43.35
CA GLY A 101 50.78 30.78 43.19
C GLY A 101 51.08 31.10 41.72
N LEU A 102 50.03 31.34 40.92
CA LEU A 102 50.11 32.10 39.67
C LEU A 102 48.85 32.96 39.52
N GLU A 103 49.04 34.25 39.81
CA GLU A 103 48.30 35.44 39.35
C GLU A 103 46.82 35.52 39.80
N GLU A 104 46.36 36.32 40.77
CA GLU A 104 46.66 37.73 41.09
C GLU A 104 46.98 38.59 39.87
N ASN A 105 46.08 38.60 38.89
CA ASN A 105 46.03 39.68 37.90
C ASN A 105 44.58 39.90 37.44
N GLY A 106 43.91 40.87 38.08
CA GLY A 106 42.66 41.56 37.69
C GLY A 106 41.55 40.73 37.03
N GLY A 107 40.50 40.38 37.78
CA GLY A 107 39.30 39.74 37.25
C GLY A 107 38.86 38.46 37.97
N GLY A 108 39.04 38.38 39.28
CA GLY A 108 38.63 37.21 40.07
C GLY A 108 37.12 37.10 40.24
N ALA A 109 36.61 35.90 40.55
CA ALA A 109 35.19 35.62 40.75
C ALA A 109 34.51 36.59 41.75
N ASP A 110 35.25 37.07 42.74
CA ASP A 110 34.77 38.03 43.73
C ASP A 110 34.45 39.42 43.11
N GLU A 111 35.26 39.90 42.16
CA GLU A 111 34.99 41.16 41.43
C GLU A 111 33.75 41.01 40.51
N PHE A 112 33.55 39.83 39.91
CA PHE A 112 32.38 39.55 39.09
C PHE A 112 31.08 39.56 39.92
N LEU A 113 31.13 39.03 41.14
CA LEU A 113 30.00 39.08 42.07
C LEU A 113 29.68 40.51 42.51
N GLU A 114 30.68 41.36 42.76
CA GLU A 114 30.45 42.77 43.08
C GLU A 114 29.84 43.57 41.92
N VAL A 115 30.26 43.34 40.67
CA VAL A 115 29.68 44.00 39.49
C VAL A 115 28.20 43.64 39.32
N LEU A 116 27.83 42.38 39.50
CA LEU A 116 26.43 41.95 39.40
C LEU A 116 25.56 42.54 40.52
N VAL A 117 26.11 42.76 41.71
CA VAL A 117 25.40 43.42 42.81
C VAL A 117 25.20 44.92 42.52
N ALA A 118 26.16 45.57 41.86
CA ALA A 118 26.08 46.99 41.54
C ALA A 118 25.02 47.32 40.46
N ASP A 119 24.79 46.43 39.50
CA ASP A 119 23.89 46.64 38.35
C ASP A 119 22.41 46.35 38.64
N VAL A 120 22.07 45.88 39.84
CA VAL A 120 20.68 45.79 40.27
C VAL A 120 20.21 47.19 40.68
N PRO A 121 19.31 47.86 39.93
CA PRO A 121 18.82 49.18 40.31
C PRO A 121 18.14 49.09 41.67
N LYS A 122 18.62 49.88 42.64
CA LYS A 122 17.98 49.99 43.95
C LYS A 122 16.53 50.44 43.69
N PRO A 123 15.50 49.78 44.27
CA PRO A 123 14.14 50.25 44.12
C PRO A 123 14.03 51.65 44.73
N ASP A 124 13.82 52.66 43.89
CA ASP A 124 13.50 54.02 44.31
C ASP A 124 12.14 54.00 45.03
N HIS A 125 12.16 53.82 46.35
CA HIS A 125 11.04 54.15 47.20
C HIS A 125 11.10 55.63 47.53
N GLY A 126 10.55 56.45 46.64
CA GLY A 126 10.30 57.86 46.92
C GLY A 126 9.35 58.01 48.12
N HIS A 127 9.86 58.59 49.20
CA HIS A 127 9.06 59.07 50.32
C HIS A 127 9.65 60.38 50.87
N HIS A 128 8.91 61.47 50.60
CA HIS A 128 8.93 62.81 51.24
C HIS A 128 10.08 63.78 50.95
#